data_AF-A0A8J3M5S7-F1
#
_entry.id   AF-A0A8J3M5S7-F1
#
_cell.length_a   1.000
_cell.length_b   1.000
_cell.length_c   1.000
_cell.angle_alpha   90.00
_cell.angle_beta   90.00
_cell.angle_gamma   90.00
#
_symmetry.space_group_name_H-M   'P 1'
#
loop_
_entity.id
_entity.type
_entity.pdbx_description
1 polymer ?
#
loop_
_entity_poly.entity_id
_entity_poly.type
_entity_poly.pdbx_seq_one_letter_code
_entity_poly.pdbx_strand_id
1 'polypeptide(L)'
;MRMILLCLSLLASASPIAAQEALGLAAPAAVAESGLLQYLLPRFSLKTGIRVTPDPAGPMVLAETAPGTPVFAGAGATWHLRPGDDPRAARFLDWLTSDIGRRTVASFVKDGANPFTADLAPPEEAAAIEITGDARRGAELSQAECGRCHVIGAHDRNKGIGSTPSFPVLRSLPDWDERFQTFYVRAPHAAFTQIAGITEPFDITRPSPIVPVELELEDVEAILAFVAAIAAADLGAPLQLQ
;
A
#
# COMPACT_ATOMS: atom_id res chain seq x y z
N MET A 1 43.29 50.98 21.70
CA MET A 1 42.87 50.77 20.28
C MET A 1 42.88 49.29 19.82
N ARG A 2 42.83 48.31 20.74
CA ARG A 2 42.74 46.86 20.40
C ARG A 2 41.44 46.19 20.91
N MET A 3 40.68 46.85 21.78
CA MET A 3 39.48 46.28 22.42
C MET A 3 38.18 46.56 21.65
N ILE A 4 38.17 47.54 20.72
CA ILE A 4 36.98 47.93 19.96
C ILE A 4 36.79 47.04 18.71
N LEU A 5 37.85 46.37 18.24
CA LEU A 5 37.76 45.48 17.06
C LEU A 5 37.26 44.06 17.37
N LEU A 6 37.07 43.69 18.65
CA LEU A 6 36.62 42.34 19.00
C LEU A 6 35.09 42.19 19.06
N CYS A 7 34.34 43.29 19.22
CA CYS A 7 32.87 43.25 19.28
C CYS A 7 32.20 43.29 17.90
N LEU A 8 32.91 43.72 16.85
CA LEU A 8 32.35 43.85 15.50
C LEU A 8 32.46 42.56 14.66
N SER A 9 33.27 41.59 15.09
CA SER A 9 33.46 40.31 14.40
C SER A 9 32.51 39.20 14.87
N LEU A 10 31.80 39.38 15.99
CA LEU A 10 30.78 38.41 16.46
C LEU A 10 29.39 38.63 15.87
N LEU A 11 29.16 39.72 15.13
CA LEU A 11 27.86 40.04 14.52
C LEU A 11 27.69 39.48 13.10
N ALA A 12 28.73 38.85 12.52
CA ALA A 12 28.75 38.45 11.11
C ALA A 12 28.49 36.94 10.86
N SER A 13 28.25 36.14 11.90
CA SER A 13 27.92 34.71 11.80
C SER A 13 26.52 34.35 12.31
N ALA A 14 25.64 35.35 12.44
CA ALA A 14 24.20 35.11 12.53
C ALA A 14 23.67 34.76 11.13
N SER A 15 23.97 33.55 10.65
CA SER A 15 23.20 32.97 9.54
C SER A 15 21.72 32.99 9.95
N PRO A 16 20.80 33.47 9.10
CA PRO A 16 19.39 33.29 9.37
C PRO A 16 19.16 31.78 9.49
N ILE A 17 18.71 31.34 10.67
CA ILE A 17 18.10 30.02 10.80
C ILE A 17 16.91 30.08 9.84
N ALA A 18 17.06 29.52 8.64
CA ALA A 18 15.97 29.40 7.70
C ALA A 18 14.86 28.66 8.45
N ALA A 19 13.77 29.37 8.74
CA ALA A 19 12.61 28.77 9.37
C ALA A 19 12.17 27.63 8.45
N GLN A 20 12.30 26.40 8.93
CA GLN A 20 11.99 25.23 8.13
C GLN A 20 10.50 25.28 7.76
N GLU A 21 10.17 25.21 6.47
CA GLU A 21 8.79 25.31 6.00
C GLU A 21 7.93 24.22 6.65
N ALA A 22 6.73 24.63 7.08
CA ALA A 22 5.79 23.73 7.72
C ALA A 22 5.26 22.71 6.70
N LEU A 23 5.11 21.46 7.13
CA LEU A 23 4.45 20.44 6.34
C LEU A 23 2.93 20.62 6.40
N GLY A 24 2.29 20.68 5.23
CA GLY A 24 0.84 20.71 5.11
C GLY A 24 0.20 19.35 5.36
N LEU A 25 -0.87 19.32 6.16
CA LEU A 25 -1.72 18.16 6.39
C LEU A 25 -3.15 18.44 5.91
N ALA A 26 -3.54 17.80 4.82
CA ALA A 26 -4.91 17.76 4.36
C ALA A 26 -5.70 16.78 5.22
N ALA A 27 -6.74 17.28 5.90
CA ALA A 27 -7.59 16.49 6.76
C ALA A 27 -9.08 16.73 6.41
N PRO A 28 -9.93 15.69 6.44
CA PRO A 28 -11.37 15.83 6.25
C PRO A 28 -11.98 16.73 7.34
N ALA A 29 -13.07 17.42 7.00
CA ALA A 29 -13.74 18.36 7.92
C ALA A 29 -14.05 17.73 9.29
N ALA A 30 -14.50 16.47 9.30
CA ALA A 30 -14.77 15.70 10.50
C ALA A 30 -13.59 15.63 11.49
N VAL A 31 -12.35 15.65 10.99
CA VAL A 31 -11.13 15.68 11.81
C VAL A 31 -10.64 17.11 12.01
N ALA A 32 -10.61 17.92 10.95
CA ALA A 32 -10.08 19.28 10.98
C ALA A 32 -10.85 20.19 11.97
N GLU A 33 -12.17 20.07 12.01
CA GLU A 33 -13.06 20.87 12.86
C GLU A 33 -13.26 20.25 14.26
N SER A 34 -12.77 19.01 14.46
CA SER A 34 -12.91 18.34 15.75
C SER A 34 -12.08 18.98 16.86
N GLY A 35 -11.02 19.72 16.52
CA GLY A 35 -10.02 20.23 17.49
C GLY A 35 -8.88 19.24 17.79
N LEU A 36 -8.97 18.00 17.32
CA LEU A 36 -7.93 16.99 17.52
C LEU A 36 -6.57 17.45 16.96
N LEU A 37 -6.54 18.01 15.75
CA LEU A 37 -5.28 18.49 15.15
C LEU A 37 -4.65 19.63 15.95
N GLN A 38 -5.47 20.55 16.48
CA GLN A 38 -5.00 21.63 17.34
C GLN A 38 -4.39 21.10 18.64
N TYR A 39 -4.84 19.92 19.08
CA TYR A 39 -4.28 19.22 20.24
C TYR A 39 -3.01 18.42 19.88
N LEU A 40 -2.99 17.69 18.76
CA LEU A 40 -1.89 16.81 18.38
C LEU A 40 -0.65 17.57 17.88
N LEU A 41 -0.85 18.48 16.91
CA LEU A 41 0.25 19.06 16.14
C LEU A 41 1.26 19.82 17.00
N PRO A 42 0.86 20.65 18.00
CA PRO A 42 1.83 21.33 18.86
C PRO A 42 2.70 20.36 19.67
N ARG A 43 2.16 19.21 20.09
CA ARG A 43 2.88 18.20 20.88
C ARG A 43 3.90 17.46 20.03
N PHE A 44 3.51 17.11 18.81
CA PHE A 44 4.44 16.56 17.83
C PHE A 44 5.58 17.54 17.55
N SER A 45 5.26 18.79 17.25
CA SER A 45 6.27 19.82 16.95
C SER A 45 7.19 20.09 18.12
N LEU A 46 6.68 20.15 19.34
CA LEU A 46 7.50 20.32 20.54
C LEU A 46 8.47 19.15 20.75
N LYS A 47 8.04 17.92 20.47
CA LYS A 47 8.86 16.72 20.68
C LYS A 47 9.90 16.51 19.59
N THR A 48 9.62 16.94 18.36
CA THR A 48 10.42 16.58 17.17
C THR A 48 11.10 17.76 16.49
N GLY A 49 10.68 18.99 16.77
CA GLY A 49 11.11 20.19 16.04
C GLY A 49 10.51 20.33 14.64
N ILE A 50 9.70 19.36 14.19
CA ILE A 50 9.06 19.38 12.86
C ILE A 50 7.72 20.10 12.97
N ARG A 51 7.53 21.15 12.16
CA ARG A 51 6.27 21.90 12.12
C ARG A 51 5.31 21.26 11.12
N VAL A 52 4.12 20.92 11.58
CA VAL A 52 3.00 20.45 10.76
C VAL A 52 1.83 21.40 10.96
N THR A 53 1.16 21.76 9.86
CA THR A 53 0.01 22.67 9.86
C THR A 53 -1.13 22.09 9.05
N PRO A 54 -2.40 22.26 9.46
CA PRO A 54 -3.53 21.92 8.61
C PRO A 54 -3.46 22.72 7.31
N ASP A 55 -3.56 22.03 6.19
CA ASP A 55 -3.51 22.61 4.85
C ASP A 55 -4.30 21.71 3.89
N PRO A 56 -5.46 22.13 3.35
CA PRO A 56 -6.24 21.34 2.40
C PRO A 56 -5.48 20.92 1.14
N ALA A 57 -4.43 21.65 0.76
CA ALA A 57 -3.55 21.33 -0.37
C ALA A 57 -2.21 20.70 0.08
N GLY A 58 -2.11 20.32 1.36
CA GLY A 58 -0.91 19.76 1.95
C GLY A 58 -0.55 18.38 1.39
N PRO A 59 0.75 18.05 1.32
CA PRO A 59 1.21 16.78 0.76
C PRO A 59 0.86 15.56 1.63
N MET A 60 0.65 15.74 2.93
CA MET A 60 0.16 14.68 3.81
C MET A 60 -1.37 14.64 3.79
N VAL A 61 -1.96 13.46 3.69
CA VAL A 61 -3.42 13.30 3.60
C VAL A 61 -3.92 12.33 4.67
N LEU A 62 -4.92 12.75 5.45
CA LEU A 62 -5.78 11.85 6.21
C LEU A 62 -6.98 11.44 5.34
N ALA A 63 -7.19 10.14 5.17
CA ALA A 63 -8.27 9.59 4.36
C ALA A 63 -9.10 8.59 5.16
N GLU A 64 -10.38 8.47 4.84
CA GLU A 64 -11.29 7.50 5.45
C GLU A 64 -10.99 6.06 4.98
N THR A 65 -10.47 5.90 3.77
CA THR A 65 -10.18 4.59 3.16
C THR A 65 -8.70 4.41 2.84
N ALA A 66 -8.29 3.14 2.70
CA ALA A 66 -7.02 2.77 2.11
C ALA A 66 -6.83 3.37 0.70
N PRO A 67 -5.59 3.52 0.20
CA PRO A 67 -4.30 3.17 0.84
C PRO A 67 -3.92 4.09 2.01
N GLY A 68 -2.91 3.72 2.79
CA GLY A 68 -2.38 4.51 3.92
C GLY A 68 -2.37 3.74 5.25
N THR A 69 -1.66 4.27 6.25
CA THR A 69 -1.52 3.60 7.55
C THR A 69 -2.63 4.07 8.49
N PRO A 70 -3.43 3.17 9.10
CA PRO A 70 -4.48 3.59 10.03
C PRO A 70 -3.83 4.16 11.30
N VAL A 71 -4.29 5.33 11.74
CA VAL A 71 -3.66 6.11 12.82
C VAL A 71 -4.56 6.37 14.03
N PHE A 72 -5.87 6.52 13.82
CA PHE A 72 -6.89 6.62 14.87
C PHE A 72 -8.28 6.45 14.26
N ALA A 73 -9.27 6.13 15.10
CA ALA A 73 -10.67 6.06 14.74
C ALA A 73 -11.47 7.11 15.52
N GLY A 74 -12.57 7.58 14.95
CA GLY A 74 -13.46 8.58 15.55
C GLY A 74 -14.25 9.34 14.47
N ALA A 75 -15.29 10.06 14.89
CA ALA A 75 -16.22 10.72 13.96
C ALA A 75 -16.83 9.76 12.91
N GLY A 76 -17.04 8.50 13.27
CA GLY A 76 -17.68 7.48 12.43
C GLY A 76 -16.75 6.71 11.48
N ALA A 77 -15.45 6.99 11.48
CA ALA A 77 -14.49 6.39 10.55
C ALA A 77 -13.14 6.03 11.20
N THR A 78 -12.38 5.16 10.54
CA THR A 78 -10.95 4.95 10.79
C THR A 78 -10.14 5.80 9.82
N TRP A 79 -9.25 6.62 10.34
CA TRP A 79 -8.47 7.57 9.55
C TRP A 79 -7.09 6.98 9.22
N HIS A 80 -6.75 7.02 7.94
CA HIS A 80 -5.51 6.52 7.37
C HIS A 80 -4.63 7.69 6.95
N LEU A 81 -3.38 7.74 7.45
CA LEU A 81 -2.42 8.77 7.09
C LEU A 81 -1.58 8.30 5.89
N ARG A 82 -1.50 9.16 4.88
CA ARG A 82 -0.60 9.06 3.73
C ARG A 82 0.44 10.16 3.86
N PRO A 83 1.70 9.84 4.22
CA PRO A 83 2.72 10.85 4.47
C PRO A 83 3.29 11.50 3.19
N GLY A 84 3.16 10.84 2.03
CA GLY A 84 3.90 11.23 0.83
C GLY A 84 5.39 10.92 0.95
N ASP A 85 6.22 11.62 0.18
CA ASP A 85 7.65 11.29 0.04
C ASP A 85 8.59 12.05 0.99
N ASP A 86 8.12 13.06 1.72
CA ASP A 86 8.99 13.84 2.64
C ASP A 86 9.35 13.00 3.89
N PRO A 87 10.63 12.79 4.20
CA PRO A 87 11.04 12.04 5.40
C PRO A 87 10.46 12.60 6.70
N ARG A 88 10.24 13.91 6.79
CA ARG A 88 9.61 14.55 7.96
C ARG A 88 8.15 14.15 8.11
N ALA A 89 7.45 13.87 7.01
CA ALA A 89 6.09 13.35 7.04
C ALA A 89 6.05 11.89 7.52
N ALA A 90 7.02 11.07 7.11
CA ALA A 90 7.19 9.72 7.66
C ALA A 90 7.43 9.76 9.18
N ARG A 91 8.22 10.73 9.68
CA ARG A 91 8.40 10.95 11.12
C ARG A 91 7.11 11.33 11.85
N PHE A 92 6.20 12.05 11.19
CA PHE A 92 4.88 12.34 11.75
C PHE A 92 4.03 11.08 11.86
N LEU A 93 4.03 10.24 10.82
CA LEU A 93 3.37 8.94 10.85
C LEU A 93 3.93 8.05 11.97
N ASP A 94 5.25 7.88 12.05
CA ASP A 94 5.92 7.10 13.09
C ASP A 94 5.55 7.56 14.50
N TRP A 95 5.51 8.88 14.70
CA TRP A 95 5.14 9.43 16.00
C TRP A 95 3.69 9.14 16.33
N LEU A 96 2.78 9.32 15.37
CA LEU A 96 1.34 9.15 15.58
C LEU A 96 1.00 7.68 15.88
N THR A 97 1.69 6.73 15.25
CA THR A 97 1.58 5.29 15.51
C THR A 97 2.47 4.79 16.64
N SER A 98 3.19 5.66 17.36
CA SER A 98 3.96 5.28 18.55
C SER A 98 3.08 5.23 19.80
N ASP A 99 3.59 4.66 20.90
CA ASP A 99 2.92 4.70 22.19
C ASP A 99 2.60 6.13 22.67
N ILE A 100 3.46 7.09 22.33
CA ILE A 100 3.29 8.49 22.72
C ILE A 100 2.16 9.12 21.89
N GLY A 101 2.16 8.89 20.58
CA GLY A 101 1.10 9.36 19.67
C GLY A 101 -0.26 8.80 20.07
N ARG A 102 -0.34 7.47 20.22
CA ARG A 102 -1.56 6.77 20.66
C ARG A 102 -2.11 7.30 21.99
N ARG A 103 -1.24 7.43 23.00
CA ARG A 103 -1.64 8.01 24.30
C ARG A 103 -2.11 9.46 24.17
N THR A 104 -1.49 10.23 23.28
CA THR A 104 -1.91 11.62 23.03
C THR A 104 -3.31 11.66 22.45
N VAL A 105 -3.64 10.82 21.45
CA VAL A 105 -5.01 10.69 20.92
C VAL A 105 -5.97 10.26 22.02
N ALA A 106 -5.61 9.25 22.83
CA ALA A 106 -6.44 8.75 23.93
C ALA A 106 -6.69 9.80 25.04
N SER A 107 -5.82 10.81 25.16
CA SER A 107 -5.92 11.87 26.17
C SER A 107 -6.63 13.13 25.65
N PHE A 108 -7.07 13.14 24.39
CA PHE A 108 -7.85 14.25 23.85
C PHE A 108 -9.24 14.26 24.49
N VAL A 109 -9.74 15.44 24.86
CA VAL A 109 -11.08 15.60 25.44
C VAL A 109 -11.75 16.81 24.80
N LYS A 110 -12.99 16.62 24.35
CA LYS A 110 -13.89 17.65 23.85
C LYS A 110 -15.26 17.45 24.48
N ASP A 111 -15.83 18.53 25.02
CA ASP A 111 -17.15 18.51 25.67
C ASP A 111 -17.30 17.42 26.75
N GLY A 112 -16.20 17.12 27.46
CA GLY A 112 -16.17 16.14 28.55
C GLY A 112 -15.95 14.69 28.14
N ALA A 113 -15.83 14.37 26.84
CA ALA A 113 -15.57 13.02 26.35
C ALA A 113 -14.42 13.00 25.33
N ASN A 114 -13.84 11.82 25.08
CA ASN A 114 -12.90 11.64 23.96
C ASN A 114 -13.64 11.05 22.75
N PRO A 115 -13.80 11.80 21.64
CA PRO A 115 -14.45 11.30 20.43
C PRO A 115 -13.51 10.46 19.54
N PHE A 116 -12.24 10.28 19.90
CA PHE A 116 -11.25 9.53 19.13
C PHE A 116 -10.55 8.46 19.96
N THR A 117 -10.16 7.37 19.30
CA THR A 117 -9.34 6.31 19.88
C THR A 117 -8.18 5.98 18.94
N ALA A 118 -7.02 5.69 19.52
CA ALA A 118 -5.89 5.10 18.79
C ALA A 118 -5.71 3.61 19.13
N ASP A 119 -6.62 3.05 19.94
CA ASP A 119 -6.82 1.62 20.06
C ASP A 119 -7.66 1.17 18.86
N LEU A 120 -6.95 0.99 17.76
CA LEU A 120 -7.50 0.45 16.54
C LEU A 120 -7.54 -1.06 16.73
N ALA A 121 -8.68 -1.68 16.43
CA ALA A 121 -8.71 -3.13 16.30
C ALA A 121 -7.52 -3.56 15.42
N PRO A 122 -6.77 -4.61 15.80
CA PRO A 122 -5.69 -5.10 14.96
C PRO A 122 -6.24 -5.23 13.55
N PRO A 123 -5.48 -4.81 12.51
CA PRO A 123 -5.92 -4.97 11.14
C PRO A 123 -6.40 -6.40 11.01
N GLU A 124 -7.65 -6.57 10.57
CA GLU A 124 -8.22 -7.89 10.33
C GLU A 124 -7.21 -8.58 9.42
N GLU A 125 -6.43 -9.49 10.02
CA GLU A 125 -5.35 -10.18 9.37
C GLU A 125 -6.04 -10.87 8.21
N ALA A 126 -5.79 -10.39 6.99
CA ALA A 126 -6.49 -10.82 5.80
C ALA A 126 -6.61 -12.33 5.89
N ALA A 127 -7.84 -12.81 6.13
CA ALA A 127 -8.06 -14.18 6.54
C ALA A 127 -7.27 -15.03 5.56
N ALA A 128 -6.33 -15.84 6.08
CA ALA A 128 -5.53 -16.70 5.22
C ALA A 128 -6.52 -17.42 4.32
N ILE A 129 -6.52 -17.07 3.03
CA ILE A 129 -7.48 -17.62 2.08
C ILE A 129 -7.32 -19.13 2.21
N GLU A 130 -8.38 -19.83 2.60
CA GLU A 130 -8.33 -21.27 2.67
C GLU A 130 -8.29 -21.77 1.23
N ILE A 131 -7.07 -22.08 0.76
CA ILE A 131 -6.85 -22.55 -0.61
C ILE A 131 -7.11 -24.06 -0.61
N THR A 132 -8.29 -24.46 -1.08
CA THR A 132 -8.80 -25.85 -1.00
C THR A 132 -8.70 -26.64 -2.31
N GLY A 133 -8.20 -26.05 -3.40
CA GLY A 133 -8.15 -26.70 -4.72
C GLY A 133 -7.16 -27.87 -4.83
N ASP A 134 -7.34 -28.74 -5.84
CA ASP A 134 -6.40 -29.83 -6.15
C ASP A 134 -5.16 -29.26 -6.88
N ALA A 135 -4.05 -29.09 -6.15
CA ALA A 135 -2.80 -28.56 -6.69
C ALA A 135 -2.19 -29.42 -7.81
N ARG A 136 -2.44 -30.73 -7.86
CA ARG A 136 -1.94 -31.58 -8.95
C ARG A 136 -2.72 -31.30 -10.23
N ARG A 137 -4.06 -31.22 -10.12
CA ARG A 137 -4.92 -30.79 -11.22
C ARG A 137 -4.55 -29.38 -11.69
N GLY A 138 -4.26 -28.48 -10.76
CA GLY A 138 -3.80 -27.12 -11.06
C GLY A 138 -2.49 -27.07 -11.86
N ALA A 139 -1.54 -27.96 -11.54
CA ALA A 139 -0.28 -28.06 -12.29
C ALA A 139 -0.52 -28.51 -13.74
N GLU A 140 -1.37 -29.51 -13.94
CA GLU A 140 -1.74 -30.04 -15.26
C GLU A 140 -2.43 -28.95 -16.12
N LEU A 141 -3.40 -28.26 -15.54
CA LEU A 141 -4.09 -27.12 -16.16
C LEU A 141 -3.15 -25.98 -16.51
N SER A 142 -2.32 -25.56 -15.56
CA SER A 142 -1.36 -24.47 -15.77
C SER A 142 -0.42 -24.78 -16.93
N GLN A 143 0.00 -26.04 -17.07
CA GLN A 143 0.85 -26.46 -18.18
C GLN A 143 0.11 -26.46 -19.52
N ALA A 144 -1.14 -26.92 -19.54
CA ALA A 144 -1.95 -27.03 -20.75
C ALA A 144 -2.40 -25.66 -21.27
N GLU A 145 -2.92 -24.83 -20.38
CA GLU A 145 -3.64 -23.60 -20.74
C GLU A 145 -2.75 -22.35 -20.68
N CYS A 146 -1.78 -22.31 -19.77
CA CYS A 146 -0.94 -21.13 -19.56
C CYS A 146 0.49 -21.30 -20.12
N GLY A 147 0.95 -22.54 -20.27
CA GLY A 147 2.35 -22.88 -20.58
C GLY A 147 2.87 -22.44 -21.96
N ARG A 148 1.98 -22.00 -22.86
CA ARG A 148 2.38 -21.39 -24.14
C ARG A 148 2.96 -19.98 -23.95
N CYS A 149 2.50 -19.27 -22.92
CA CYS A 149 2.92 -17.90 -22.64
C CYS A 149 3.83 -17.87 -21.41
N HIS A 150 3.42 -18.52 -20.33
CA HIS A 150 4.15 -18.48 -19.07
C HIS A 150 5.10 -19.67 -18.93
N VAL A 151 6.25 -19.45 -18.31
CA VAL A 151 7.03 -20.53 -17.70
C VAL A 151 6.35 -20.93 -16.40
N ILE A 152 5.91 -22.18 -16.31
CA ILE A 152 5.15 -22.69 -15.17
C ILE A 152 6.07 -23.18 -14.06
N GLY A 153 7.23 -23.74 -14.39
CA GLY A 153 8.19 -24.28 -13.43
C GLY A 153 9.57 -24.53 -14.02
N ALA A 154 10.38 -25.32 -13.29
CA ALA A 154 11.76 -25.58 -13.70
C ALA A 154 11.88 -26.48 -14.95
N HIS A 155 10.85 -27.30 -15.22
CA HIS A 155 10.78 -28.26 -16.31
C HIS A 155 10.50 -27.62 -17.68
N ASP A 156 9.91 -26.42 -17.69
CA ASP A 156 9.55 -25.68 -18.90
C ASP A 156 10.23 -24.31 -19.00
N ARG A 157 11.36 -24.14 -18.29
CA ARG A 157 12.15 -22.88 -18.20
C ARG A 157 12.42 -22.13 -19.50
N ASN A 158 12.40 -22.81 -20.65
CA ASN A 158 12.68 -22.24 -21.97
C ASN A 158 11.45 -22.21 -22.90
N LYS A 159 10.24 -22.47 -22.39
CA LYS A 159 9.02 -22.65 -23.19
C LYS A 159 8.05 -21.46 -23.18
N GLY A 160 8.21 -20.52 -22.24
CA GLY A 160 7.38 -19.30 -22.21
C GLY A 160 7.81 -18.24 -23.22
N ILE A 161 6.98 -17.21 -23.40
CA ILE A 161 7.34 -16.02 -24.17
C ILE A 161 8.08 -15.04 -23.24
N GLY A 162 9.22 -14.51 -23.70
CA GLY A 162 10.08 -13.66 -22.85
C GLY A 162 9.43 -12.34 -22.39
N SER A 163 8.26 -11.99 -22.92
CA SER A 163 7.49 -10.80 -22.56
C SER A 163 6.47 -11.03 -21.44
N THR A 164 6.26 -12.27 -20.97
CA THR A 164 5.35 -12.56 -19.85
C THR A 164 6.12 -13.14 -18.65
N PRO A 165 5.81 -12.69 -17.42
CA PRO A 165 6.49 -13.18 -16.23
C PRO A 165 6.22 -14.67 -15.99
N SER A 166 7.18 -15.40 -15.43
CA SER A 166 6.97 -16.81 -15.05
C SER A 166 6.06 -16.92 -13.82
N PHE A 167 5.48 -18.10 -13.59
CA PHE A 167 4.68 -18.36 -12.39
C PHE A 167 5.48 -18.14 -11.10
N PRO A 168 6.73 -18.61 -10.95
CA PRO A 168 7.55 -18.28 -9.79
C PRO A 168 7.78 -16.77 -9.57
N VAL A 169 7.91 -15.99 -10.65
CA VAL A 169 8.04 -14.52 -10.57
C VAL A 169 6.72 -13.89 -10.15
N LEU A 170 5.59 -14.32 -10.70
CA LEU A 170 4.28 -13.85 -10.26
C LEU A 170 4.02 -14.20 -8.79
N ARG A 171 4.44 -15.39 -8.35
CA ARG A 171 4.29 -15.91 -6.98
C ARG A 171 5.08 -15.11 -5.93
N SER A 172 6.12 -14.38 -6.33
CA SER A 172 6.90 -13.53 -5.41
C SER A 172 6.28 -12.12 -5.21
N LEU A 173 5.23 -11.77 -5.97
CA LEU A 173 4.58 -10.48 -5.83
C LEU A 173 3.66 -10.44 -4.59
N PRO A 174 3.50 -9.28 -3.93
CA PRO A 174 2.62 -9.17 -2.76
C PRO A 174 1.15 -9.47 -3.03
N ASP A 175 0.69 -9.24 -4.26
CA ASP A 175 -0.70 -9.41 -4.74
C ASP A 175 -0.86 -10.64 -5.66
N TRP A 176 0.02 -11.64 -5.52
CA TRP A 176 0.03 -12.82 -6.40
C TRP A 176 -1.31 -13.56 -6.40
N ASP A 177 -1.93 -13.71 -5.24
CA ASP A 177 -3.18 -14.42 -5.03
C ASP A 177 -4.34 -13.72 -5.75
N GLU A 178 -4.45 -12.41 -5.62
CA GLU A 178 -5.45 -11.61 -6.34
C GLU A 178 -5.25 -11.75 -7.86
N ARG A 179 -4.01 -11.69 -8.33
CA ARG A 179 -3.68 -11.84 -9.76
C ARG A 179 -4.11 -13.19 -10.31
N PHE A 180 -3.86 -14.27 -9.57
CA PHE A 180 -4.26 -15.63 -9.99
C PHE A 180 -5.75 -15.90 -9.81
N GLN A 181 -6.44 -15.24 -8.88
CA GLN A 181 -7.90 -15.36 -8.75
C GLN A 181 -8.66 -14.60 -9.85
N THR A 182 -8.05 -13.59 -10.45
CA THR A 182 -8.73 -12.67 -11.38
C THR A 182 -8.06 -12.58 -12.75
N PHE A 183 -7.12 -13.48 -13.07
CA PHE A 183 -6.35 -13.38 -14.31
C PHE A 183 -7.25 -13.28 -15.54
N TYR A 184 -8.37 -14.01 -15.58
CA TYR A 184 -9.31 -14.07 -16.70
C TYR A 184 -9.99 -12.74 -17.03
N VAL A 185 -9.96 -11.73 -16.14
CA VAL A 185 -10.44 -10.37 -16.42
C VAL A 185 -9.31 -9.34 -16.58
N ARG A 186 -8.05 -9.75 -16.46
CA ARG A 186 -6.89 -8.86 -16.62
C ARG A 186 -6.38 -8.89 -18.05
N ALA A 187 -5.87 -7.78 -18.54
CA ALA A 187 -5.14 -7.77 -19.81
C ALA A 187 -3.82 -8.56 -19.68
N PRO A 188 -3.42 -9.36 -20.69
CA PRO A 188 -4.11 -9.58 -21.96
C PRO A 188 -5.18 -10.69 -21.93
N HIS A 189 -5.28 -11.46 -20.85
CA HIS A 189 -6.13 -12.66 -20.72
C HIS A 189 -7.62 -12.43 -20.99
N ALA A 190 -8.18 -11.28 -20.58
CA ALA A 190 -9.60 -10.96 -20.83
C ALA A 190 -10.01 -11.03 -22.32
N ALA A 191 -9.05 -10.92 -23.24
CA ALA A 191 -9.32 -11.02 -24.66
C ALA A 191 -9.47 -12.47 -25.17
N PHE A 192 -9.02 -13.48 -24.40
CA PHE A 192 -8.95 -14.87 -24.85
C PHE A 192 -9.23 -15.93 -23.76
N THR A 193 -9.67 -15.53 -22.57
CA THR A 193 -10.01 -16.47 -21.49
C THR A 193 -11.50 -16.38 -21.18
N GLN A 194 -12.14 -17.52 -21.00
CA GLN A 194 -13.52 -17.63 -20.53
C GLN A 194 -13.60 -18.62 -19.37
N ILE A 195 -14.36 -18.23 -18.34
CA ILE A 195 -14.69 -19.08 -17.21
C ILE A 195 -16.16 -19.45 -17.32
N ALA A 196 -16.45 -20.74 -17.41
CA ALA A 196 -17.80 -21.27 -17.57
C ALA A 196 -18.72 -20.76 -16.44
N GLY A 197 -19.87 -20.19 -16.82
CA GLY A 197 -20.84 -19.65 -15.87
C GLY A 197 -20.44 -18.35 -15.17
N ILE A 198 -19.26 -17.80 -15.43
CA ILE A 198 -18.75 -16.59 -14.79
C ILE A 198 -18.52 -15.46 -15.80
N THR A 199 -17.83 -15.73 -16.91
CA THR A 199 -17.58 -14.71 -17.95
C THR A 199 -18.63 -14.75 -19.04
N GLU A 200 -18.99 -13.58 -19.57
CA GLU A 200 -19.81 -13.49 -20.77
C GLU A 200 -19.11 -14.07 -22.01
N PRO A 201 -19.86 -14.54 -23.02
CA PRO A 201 -19.33 -14.85 -24.34
C PRO A 201 -18.55 -13.67 -24.95
N PHE A 202 -17.50 -13.96 -25.73
CA PHE A 202 -16.84 -12.91 -26.51
C PHE A 202 -17.83 -12.22 -27.45
N ASP A 203 -17.71 -10.90 -27.57
CA ASP A 203 -18.46 -10.12 -28.55
C ASP A 203 -18.14 -10.64 -29.96
N ILE A 204 -19.17 -10.94 -30.75
CA ILE A 204 -19.02 -11.42 -32.12
C ILE A 204 -18.24 -10.45 -33.01
N THR A 205 -18.24 -9.15 -32.69
CA THR A 205 -17.50 -8.10 -33.39
C THR A 205 -16.05 -7.98 -32.90
N ARG A 206 -15.71 -8.63 -31.79
CA ARG A 206 -14.36 -8.71 -31.21
C ARG A 206 -14.09 -10.12 -30.68
N PRO A 207 -13.96 -11.11 -31.60
CA PRO A 207 -13.67 -12.48 -31.21
C PRO A 207 -12.28 -12.60 -30.58
N SER A 208 -12.05 -13.68 -29.86
CA SER A 208 -10.74 -13.98 -29.28
C SER A 208 -9.64 -14.00 -30.36
N PRO A 209 -8.47 -13.36 -30.12
CA PRO A 209 -7.38 -13.32 -31.07
C PRO A 209 -6.61 -14.64 -31.20
N ILE A 210 -6.86 -15.60 -30.30
CA ILE A 210 -6.26 -16.94 -30.28
C ILE A 210 -7.34 -17.98 -29.93
N VAL A 211 -6.99 -19.27 -30.01
CA VAL A 211 -7.84 -20.33 -29.43
C VAL A 211 -8.06 -19.99 -27.95
N PRO A 212 -9.32 -19.82 -27.51
CA PRO A 212 -9.63 -19.44 -26.13
C PRO A 212 -9.11 -20.46 -25.12
N VAL A 213 -8.76 -19.95 -23.94
CA VAL A 213 -8.62 -20.74 -22.73
C VAL A 213 -10.01 -20.83 -22.09
N GLU A 214 -10.55 -22.03 -22.01
CA GLU A 214 -11.86 -22.30 -21.41
C GLU A 214 -11.65 -23.11 -20.13
N LEU A 215 -12.14 -22.58 -19.00
CA LEU A 215 -11.94 -23.16 -17.67
C LEU A 215 -13.24 -23.13 -16.87
N GLU A 216 -13.36 -23.97 -15.86
CA GLU A 216 -14.39 -23.87 -14.82
C GLU A 216 -13.87 -23.10 -13.59
N LEU A 217 -14.74 -22.74 -12.66
CA LEU A 217 -14.31 -22.04 -11.44
C LEU A 217 -13.40 -22.93 -10.59
N GLU A 218 -13.72 -24.22 -10.53
CA GLU A 218 -12.96 -25.27 -9.84
C GLU A 218 -11.55 -25.44 -10.45
N ASP A 219 -11.40 -25.22 -11.75
CA ASP A 219 -10.09 -25.23 -12.40
C ASP A 219 -9.25 -24.01 -11.97
N VAL A 220 -9.87 -22.83 -11.79
CA VAL A 220 -9.19 -21.63 -11.25
C VAL A 220 -8.73 -21.88 -9.82
N GLU A 221 -9.56 -22.49 -8.99
CA GLU A 221 -9.19 -22.87 -7.62
C GLU A 221 -8.03 -23.88 -7.58
N ALA A 222 -8.05 -24.87 -8.49
CA ALA A 222 -6.95 -25.83 -8.63
C ALA A 222 -5.64 -25.14 -9.05
N ILE A 223 -5.69 -24.22 -10.03
CA ILE A 223 -4.53 -23.42 -10.45
C ILE A 223 -4.00 -22.57 -9.29
N LEU A 224 -4.88 -21.93 -8.51
CA LEU A 224 -4.51 -21.15 -7.34
C LEU A 224 -3.81 -22.03 -6.28
N ALA A 225 -4.33 -23.24 -6.03
CA ALA A 225 -3.72 -24.21 -5.12
C ALA A 225 -2.32 -24.66 -5.57
N PHE A 226 -2.15 -24.88 -6.87
CA PHE A 226 -0.83 -25.18 -7.43
C PHE A 226 0.15 -24.02 -7.20
N VAL A 227 -0.24 -22.81 -7.56
CA VAL A 227 0.61 -21.61 -7.44
C VAL A 227 0.94 -21.30 -5.98
N ALA A 228 0.01 -21.52 -5.06
CA ALA A 228 0.27 -21.37 -3.63
C ALA A 228 1.42 -22.28 -3.16
N ALA A 229 1.53 -23.49 -3.74
CA ALA A 229 2.49 -24.52 -3.38
C ALA A 229 3.85 -24.42 -4.08
N ILE A 230 3.99 -23.67 -5.18
CA ILE A 230 5.29 -23.51 -5.85
C ILE A 230 6.21 -22.54 -5.11
N ALA A 231 7.52 -22.73 -5.27
CA ALA A 231 8.51 -21.79 -4.76
C ALA A 231 8.43 -20.46 -5.54
N ALA A 232 8.39 -19.35 -4.80
CA ALA A 232 8.57 -18.02 -5.36
C ALA A 232 9.99 -17.86 -5.93
N ALA A 233 10.12 -17.08 -7.01
CA ALA A 233 11.42 -16.70 -7.54
C ALA A 233 12.13 -15.74 -6.57
N ASP A 234 13.44 -15.94 -6.41
CA ASP A 234 14.30 -14.95 -5.77
C ASP A 234 14.59 -13.82 -6.77
N LEU A 235 14.03 -12.63 -6.50
CA LEU A 235 14.23 -11.44 -7.32
C LEU A 235 15.43 -10.59 -6.85
N GLY A 236 16.12 -10.99 -5.79
CA GLY A 236 17.17 -10.20 -5.15
C GLY A 236 16.63 -9.01 -4.36
N ALA A 237 17.55 -8.20 -3.85
CA ALA A 237 17.19 -6.99 -3.10
C ALA A 237 16.55 -5.93 -4.02
N PRO A 238 15.62 -5.10 -3.49
CA PRO A 238 15.08 -3.96 -4.25
C PRO A 238 16.19 -3.08 -4.80
N LEU A 239 16.01 -2.60 -6.04
CA LEU A 239 16.95 -1.67 -6.67
C LEU A 239 17.01 -0.39 -5.85
N GLN A 240 18.19 -0.06 -5.34
CA GLN A 240 18.45 1.24 -4.74
C GLN A 240 18.58 2.25 -5.87
N LEU A 241 17.57 3.09 -6.04
CA LEU A 241 17.63 4.24 -6.94
C LEU A 241 18.67 5.21 -6.37
N GLN A 242 19.73 5.47 -7.15
CA GLN A 242 20.76 6.47 -6.84
C GLN A 242 20.29 7.87 -7.21
#